data_AF-A0A537CFJ2-F1
#
_entry.id   AF-A0A537CFJ2-F1
#
_cell.length_a   1.000
_cell.length_b   1.000
_cell.length_c   1.000
_cell.angle_alpha   90.00
_cell.angle_beta   90.00
_cell.angle_gamma   90.00
#
_symmetry.space_group_name_H-M   'P 1'
#
loop_
_entity.id
_entity.type
_entity.pdbx_description
1 polymer ?
#
loop_
_entity_poly.entity_id
_entity_poly.type
_entity_poly.pdbx_seq_one_letter_code
_entity_poly.pdbx_strand_id
1 'polypeptide(L)'
;MYYHGGPLILGGTNVYYIWYGNWSGNSATTILTDLAQNIGGSPYFNINTTYYNGSNTHVDNVVNYGGSVTDSSNPYSTALSDADVQAVVANAISHGLPVDTKGVYFVLTSADVNETSGFCTQYCGWHTHGTIAGSDIKYSFIGNPDRCPSACEAQATGPNGNAGADGMASIISHELEEATTDPDLNAWYDRRGQENADKCAWTFGTTYTANGAQANMKLGTRDYLIQRNWVNASGGYCSKSYP
;
A
#
# COMPACT_ATOMS: atom_id res chain seq x y z
N MET A 1 8.91 -18.48 -2.93
CA MET A 1 9.56 -17.27 -2.39
C MET A 1 10.89 -17.67 -1.81
N TYR A 2 11.91 -16.82 -1.93
CA TYR A 2 13.21 -17.04 -1.32
C TYR A 2 13.56 -15.84 -0.44
N TYR A 3 14.20 -16.12 0.69
CA TYR A 3 14.75 -15.08 1.55
C TYR A 3 16.20 -14.77 1.14
N HIS A 4 16.51 -13.50 0.95
CA HIS A 4 17.79 -13.00 0.43
C HIS A 4 18.64 -12.29 1.48
N GLY A 5 18.22 -12.34 2.76
CA GLY A 5 19.01 -11.85 3.89
C GLY A 5 18.69 -10.42 4.35
N GLY A 6 17.82 -9.71 3.63
CA GLY A 6 17.35 -8.38 3.97
C GLY A 6 16.51 -8.28 5.25
N PRO A 7 16.31 -7.07 5.78
CA PRO A 7 15.42 -6.86 6.92
C PRO A 7 13.95 -7.08 6.52
N LEU A 8 13.11 -7.31 7.52
CA LEU A 8 11.64 -7.27 7.42
C LEU A 8 11.15 -6.24 8.43
N ILE A 9 9.92 -5.74 8.25
CA ILE A 9 9.26 -4.96 9.32
C ILE A 9 8.69 -5.96 10.35
N LEU A 10 9.35 -6.03 11.51
CA LEU A 10 9.01 -6.97 12.61
C LEU A 10 8.50 -6.22 13.85
N GLY A 11 7.60 -6.86 14.62
CA GLY A 11 6.99 -6.24 15.80
C GLY A 11 5.80 -5.33 15.48
N GLY A 12 5.19 -5.50 14.30
CA GLY A 12 4.12 -4.67 13.75
C GLY A 12 4.60 -3.55 12.83
N THR A 13 3.83 -3.30 11.76
CA THR A 13 4.09 -2.26 10.76
C THR A 13 3.26 -1.02 11.08
N ASN A 14 3.87 0.17 11.05
CA ASN A 14 3.13 1.42 11.17
C ASN A 14 2.83 2.00 9.78
N VAL A 15 1.64 2.54 9.58
CA VAL A 15 1.22 3.16 8.32
C VAL A 15 0.99 4.64 8.55
N TYR A 16 1.63 5.47 7.73
CA TYR A 16 1.43 6.91 7.71
C TYR A 16 0.97 7.36 6.34
N TYR A 17 -0.06 8.20 6.28
CA TYR A 17 -0.53 8.76 5.02
C TYR A 17 -0.13 10.22 4.84
N ILE A 18 0.26 10.55 3.61
CA ILE A 18 0.59 11.89 3.18
C ILE A 18 -0.37 12.21 2.03
N TRP A 19 -1.38 13.01 2.32
CA TRP A 19 -2.37 13.45 1.33
C TRP A 19 -1.78 14.56 0.48
N TYR A 20 -1.37 14.23 -0.75
CA TYR A 20 -0.75 15.18 -1.68
C TYR A 20 -1.72 15.55 -2.80
N GLY A 21 -1.92 16.86 -3.03
CA GLY A 21 -2.82 17.40 -4.04
C GLY A 21 -4.22 17.78 -3.53
N ASN A 22 -5.19 17.96 -4.43
CA ASN A 22 -6.55 18.41 -4.06
C ASN A 22 -7.46 17.26 -3.59
N TRP A 23 -7.58 17.12 -2.28
CA TRP A 23 -8.48 16.17 -1.63
C TRP A 23 -9.81 16.78 -1.14
N SER A 24 -10.08 18.06 -1.44
CA SER A 24 -11.27 18.75 -0.95
C SER A 24 -12.55 18.05 -1.42
N GLY A 25 -13.37 17.61 -0.46
CA GLY A 25 -14.64 16.93 -0.73
C GLY A 25 -14.52 15.49 -1.24
N ASN A 26 -13.31 14.93 -1.34
CA ASN A 26 -13.10 13.56 -1.77
C ASN A 26 -13.15 12.59 -0.57
N SER A 27 -14.01 11.58 -0.64
CA SER A 27 -14.21 10.59 0.43
C SER A 27 -13.05 9.60 0.60
N ALA A 28 -12.07 9.57 -0.30
CA ALA A 28 -10.85 8.75 -0.18
C ALA A 28 -10.13 8.95 1.16
N THR A 29 -10.11 10.19 1.65
CA THR A 29 -9.51 10.55 2.95
C THR A 29 -10.10 9.77 4.13
N THR A 30 -11.38 9.40 4.05
CA THR A 30 -12.04 8.54 5.04
C THR A 30 -11.92 7.06 4.71
N ILE A 31 -12.12 6.66 3.44
CA ILE A 31 -12.13 5.26 3.02
C ILE A 31 -10.77 4.60 3.26
N LEU A 32 -9.68 5.25 2.83
CA LEU A 32 -8.34 4.67 2.97
C LEU A 32 -7.85 4.73 4.42
N THR A 33 -8.28 5.74 5.19
CA THR A 33 -7.98 5.78 6.63
C THR A 33 -8.64 4.61 7.36
N ASP A 34 -9.90 4.32 7.03
CA ASP A 34 -10.60 3.15 7.57
C ASP A 34 -9.90 1.84 7.14
N LEU A 35 -9.34 1.75 5.94
CA LEU A 35 -8.50 0.62 5.53
C LEU A 35 -7.29 0.47 6.45
N ALA A 36 -6.46 1.51 6.62
CA ALA A 36 -5.24 1.44 7.44
C ALA A 36 -5.52 1.08 8.90
N GLN A 37 -6.66 1.51 9.43
CA GLN A 37 -7.09 1.19 10.80
C GLN A 37 -7.56 -0.26 10.97
N ASN A 38 -7.94 -0.95 9.90
CA ASN A 38 -8.62 -2.25 9.98
C ASN A 38 -7.94 -3.38 9.17
N ILE A 39 -6.88 -3.09 8.41
CA ILE A 39 -6.14 -4.12 7.66
C ILE A 39 -5.31 -5.00 8.60
N GLY A 40 -4.71 -4.43 9.64
CA GLY A 40 -3.98 -5.16 10.67
C GLY A 40 -4.89 -6.08 11.49
N GLY A 41 -4.41 -7.26 11.85
CA GLY A 41 -5.21 -8.27 12.57
C GLY A 41 -6.23 -8.99 11.69
N SER A 42 -6.38 -8.60 10.42
CA SER A 42 -7.29 -9.27 9.49
C SER A 42 -6.73 -10.63 9.05
N PRO A 43 -7.58 -11.56 8.58
CA PRO A 43 -7.11 -12.78 7.94
C PRO A 43 -6.24 -12.50 6.70
N TYR A 44 -6.47 -11.38 6.01
CA TYR A 44 -5.72 -10.97 4.83
C TYR A 44 -4.27 -10.63 5.19
N PHE A 45 -4.05 -9.67 6.09
CA PHE A 45 -2.69 -9.30 6.51
C PHE A 45 -1.98 -10.43 7.28
N ASN A 46 -2.74 -11.39 7.83
CA ASN A 46 -2.18 -12.60 8.41
C ASN A 46 -1.37 -13.44 7.41
N ILE A 47 -1.55 -13.26 6.10
CA ILE A 47 -0.72 -13.90 5.07
C ILE A 47 0.76 -13.55 5.29
N ASN A 48 1.08 -12.32 5.71
CA ASN A 48 2.47 -11.91 5.96
C ASN A 48 3.15 -12.72 7.07
N THR A 49 2.38 -13.31 7.99
CA THR A 49 2.95 -14.20 9.03
C THR A 49 3.62 -15.46 8.44
N THR A 50 3.44 -15.75 7.14
CA THR A 50 4.18 -16.81 6.44
C THR A 50 5.60 -16.40 6.01
N TYR A 51 5.98 -15.14 6.21
CA TYR A 51 7.30 -14.59 5.90
C TYR A 51 8.10 -14.34 7.19
N TYR A 52 9.41 -14.56 7.14
CA TYR A 52 10.29 -14.53 8.31
C TYR A 52 11.74 -14.17 7.96
N ASN A 53 12.50 -13.67 8.91
CA ASN A 53 13.92 -13.35 8.72
C ASN A 53 14.84 -14.58 8.91
N GLY A 54 16.15 -14.39 8.77
CA GLY A 54 17.15 -15.47 8.94
C GLY A 54 17.22 -16.10 10.34
N SER A 55 16.60 -15.48 11.35
CA SER A 55 16.44 -16.01 12.71
C SER A 55 15.07 -16.65 12.95
N ASN A 56 14.29 -16.90 11.90
CA ASN A 56 12.93 -17.44 11.96
C ASN A 56 11.98 -16.56 12.81
N THR A 57 12.22 -15.25 12.85
CA THR A 57 11.26 -14.28 13.39
C THR A 57 10.29 -13.91 12.28
N HIS A 58 9.02 -14.22 12.49
CA HIS A 58 7.95 -13.98 11.51
C HIS A 58 7.45 -12.53 11.58
N VAL A 59 6.92 -12.04 10.46
CA VAL A 59 6.10 -10.82 10.47
C VAL A 59 4.88 -11.04 11.36
N ASP A 60 4.53 -10.01 12.12
CA ASP A 60 3.32 -10.03 12.94
C ASP A 60 2.10 -9.59 12.14
N ASN A 61 0.94 -10.17 12.43
CA ASN A 61 -0.33 -9.68 11.88
C ASN A 61 -0.80 -8.41 12.61
N VAL A 62 0.01 -7.35 12.54
CA VAL A 62 -0.21 -6.09 13.24
C VAL A 62 0.15 -4.95 12.30
N VAL A 63 -0.85 -4.11 12.03
CA VAL A 63 -0.69 -2.83 11.34
C VAL A 63 -1.30 -1.76 12.23
N ASN A 64 -0.54 -0.70 12.51
CA ASN A 64 -1.05 0.46 13.25
C ASN A 64 -1.14 1.66 12.33
N TYR A 65 -2.31 2.29 12.27
CA TYR A 65 -2.42 3.59 11.63
C TYR A 65 -1.78 4.66 12.52
N GLY A 66 -0.60 5.14 12.11
CA GLY A 66 0.21 6.10 12.85
C GLY A 66 -0.20 7.56 12.65
N GLY A 67 -1.17 7.82 11.77
CA GLY A 67 -1.71 9.15 11.49
C GLY A 67 -1.49 9.60 10.05
N SER A 68 -1.82 10.85 9.78
CA SER A 68 -1.61 11.46 8.47
C SER A 68 -1.34 12.95 8.55
N VAL A 69 -0.77 13.46 7.46
CA VAL A 69 -0.68 14.89 7.18
C VAL A 69 -1.24 15.16 5.78
N THR A 70 -1.66 16.41 5.55
CA THR A 70 -1.95 16.90 4.20
C THR A 70 -0.82 17.81 3.78
N ASP A 71 -0.28 17.61 2.57
CA ASP A 71 0.67 18.55 2.02
C ASP A 71 -0.03 19.90 1.81
N SER A 72 0.47 20.93 2.49
CA SER A 72 -0.15 22.27 2.51
C SER A 72 0.41 23.20 1.44
N SER A 73 1.30 22.71 0.56
CA SER A 73 1.89 23.50 -0.50
C SER A 73 0.79 24.02 -1.43
N ASN A 74 0.74 25.34 -1.62
CA ASN A 74 -0.22 25.97 -2.51
C ASN A 74 0.47 27.12 -3.28
N PRO A 75 0.61 27.02 -4.62
CA PRO A 75 0.26 25.85 -5.43
C PRO A 75 1.20 24.67 -5.15
N TYR A 76 0.66 23.44 -5.16
CA TYR A 76 1.46 22.21 -5.23
C TYR A 76 1.75 21.86 -6.70
N SER A 77 2.79 21.05 -6.94
CA SER A 77 3.07 20.54 -8.29
C SER A 77 2.09 19.44 -8.65
N THR A 78 1.50 19.50 -9.85
CA THR A 78 0.68 18.42 -10.42
C THR A 78 1.52 17.41 -11.23
N ALA A 79 2.84 17.59 -11.26
CA ALA A 79 3.78 16.64 -11.85
C ALA A 79 4.86 16.30 -10.82
N LEU A 80 4.97 15.02 -10.46
CA LEU A 80 5.97 14.50 -9.54
C LEU A 80 6.89 13.53 -10.29
N SER A 81 8.19 13.63 -10.03
CA SER A 81 9.14 12.54 -10.26
C SER A 81 9.25 11.67 -8.99
N ASP A 82 9.89 10.51 -9.09
CA ASP A 82 10.20 9.68 -7.92
C ASP A 82 10.99 10.45 -6.85
N ALA A 83 11.89 11.34 -7.27
CA ALA A 83 12.65 12.21 -6.36
C ALA A 83 11.75 13.22 -5.63
N ASP A 84 10.71 13.73 -6.30
CA ASP A 84 9.73 14.61 -5.67
C ASP A 84 8.87 13.84 -4.66
N VAL A 85 8.52 12.58 -4.93
CA VAL A 85 7.83 11.71 -3.96
C VAL A 85 8.67 11.56 -2.69
N GLN A 86 9.98 11.28 -2.81
CA GLN A 86 10.88 11.22 -1.65
C GLN A 86 10.93 12.56 -0.89
N ALA A 87 10.96 13.68 -1.61
CA ALA A 87 10.94 15.01 -1.01
C ALA A 87 9.64 15.30 -0.24
N VAL A 88 8.48 14.84 -0.76
CA VAL A 88 7.18 14.93 -0.07
C VAL A 88 7.21 14.16 1.25
N VAL A 89 7.79 12.95 1.26
CA VAL A 89 7.97 12.16 2.51
C VAL A 89 8.86 12.90 3.51
N ALA A 90 10.00 13.42 3.06
CA ALA A 90 10.91 14.20 3.90
C ALA A 90 10.22 15.43 4.49
N ASN A 91 9.43 16.14 3.69
CA ASN A 91 8.66 17.30 4.12
C ASN A 91 7.63 16.93 5.19
N ALA A 92 6.86 15.86 4.96
CA ALA A 92 5.84 15.37 5.89
C ALA A 92 6.43 14.98 7.25
N ILE A 93 7.60 14.33 7.27
CA ILE A 93 8.33 13.99 8.50
C ILE A 93 8.81 15.26 9.22
N SER A 94 9.31 16.25 8.49
CA SER A 94 9.76 17.50 9.11
C SER A 94 8.62 18.36 9.69
N HIS A 95 7.37 18.13 9.28
CA HIS A 95 6.23 19.01 9.60
C HIS A 95 5.02 18.31 10.24
N GLY A 96 5.12 17.05 10.68
CA GLY A 96 4.03 16.47 11.48
C GLY A 96 4.07 14.96 11.69
N LEU A 97 4.71 14.20 10.79
CA LEU A 97 4.88 12.76 10.97
C LEU A 97 6.18 12.44 11.74
N PRO A 98 6.21 11.38 12.56
CA PRO A 98 7.44 10.99 13.26
C PRO A 98 8.50 10.49 12.28
N VAL A 99 9.75 10.38 12.73
CA VAL A 99 10.77 9.54 12.08
C VAL A 99 10.60 8.11 12.62
N ASP A 100 10.15 7.18 11.77
CA ASP A 100 9.85 5.80 12.18
C ASP A 100 10.41 4.78 11.17
N THR A 101 11.41 4.02 11.60
CA THR A 101 12.04 2.96 10.78
C THR A 101 11.19 1.69 10.68
N LYS A 102 10.06 1.61 11.40
CA LYS A 102 9.04 0.55 11.23
C LYS A 102 7.80 1.05 10.47
N GLY A 103 7.83 2.31 10.03
CA GLY A 103 6.77 2.96 9.30
C GLY A 103 6.91 2.78 7.79
N VAL A 104 5.77 2.64 7.11
CA VAL A 104 5.64 2.85 5.66
C VAL A 104 4.84 4.12 5.43
N TYR A 105 5.46 5.08 4.74
CA TYR A 105 4.89 6.40 4.46
C TYR A 105 4.29 6.40 3.06
N PHE A 106 2.98 6.43 2.95
CA PHE A 106 2.29 6.43 1.67
C PHE A 106 2.00 7.87 1.21
N VAL A 107 2.59 8.27 0.09
CA VAL A 107 2.23 9.47 -0.64
C VAL A 107 1.01 9.15 -1.49
N LEU A 108 -0.15 9.59 -1.00
CA LEU A 108 -1.44 9.39 -1.65
C LEU A 108 -1.73 10.63 -2.50
N THR A 109 -1.69 10.48 -3.82
CA THR A 109 -1.90 11.60 -4.74
C THR A 109 -3.36 11.72 -5.20
N SER A 110 -3.88 12.94 -5.28
CA SER A 110 -5.20 13.20 -5.88
C SER A 110 -5.16 13.01 -7.40
N ALA A 111 -6.33 12.84 -8.03
CA ALA A 111 -6.42 12.47 -9.46
C ALA A 111 -5.80 13.49 -10.43
N ASP A 112 -5.69 14.75 -10.03
CA ASP A 112 -5.09 15.82 -10.84
C ASP A 112 -3.56 15.76 -10.87
N VAL A 113 -2.93 15.01 -9.97
CA VAL A 113 -1.46 14.84 -9.89
C VAL A 113 -1.01 13.68 -10.79
N ASN A 114 0.08 13.90 -11.52
CA ASN A 114 0.78 12.92 -12.34
C ASN A 114 2.12 12.59 -11.72
N GLU A 115 2.34 11.37 -11.27
CA GLU A 115 3.71 10.88 -11.16
C GLU A 115 4.20 10.53 -12.59
N THR A 116 5.37 11.01 -12.95
CA THR A 116 5.82 11.13 -14.35
C THR A 116 6.72 9.98 -14.81
N SER A 117 7.14 9.11 -13.89
CA SER A 117 8.09 8.03 -14.15
C SER A 117 7.42 6.76 -14.67
N GLY A 118 6.10 6.60 -14.46
CA GLY A 118 5.36 5.44 -14.96
C GLY A 118 3.92 5.26 -14.49
N PHE A 119 3.39 6.16 -13.65
CA PHE A 119 2.00 6.07 -13.22
C PHE A 119 1.03 6.03 -14.42
N CYS A 120 -0.01 5.20 -14.31
CA CYS A 120 -1.02 4.94 -15.34
C CYS A 120 -0.56 4.17 -16.58
N THR A 121 0.73 3.82 -16.70
CA THR A 121 1.26 3.13 -17.89
C THR A 121 2.09 1.90 -17.56
N GLN A 122 2.84 1.95 -16.45
CA GLN A 122 3.72 0.88 -16.00
C GLN A 122 3.27 0.34 -14.64
N TYR A 123 2.79 1.23 -13.77
CA TYR A 123 2.36 0.91 -12.42
C TYR A 123 1.23 1.83 -11.94
N CYS A 124 0.61 1.42 -10.84
CA CYS A 124 -0.42 2.20 -10.13
C CYS A 124 0.04 2.67 -8.74
N GLY A 125 1.10 2.03 -8.24
CA GLY A 125 1.86 2.39 -7.05
C GLY A 125 3.21 1.70 -7.11
N TRP A 126 4.06 2.04 -6.15
CA TRP A 126 5.32 1.34 -5.89
C TRP A 126 5.75 1.62 -4.45
N HIS A 127 6.64 0.80 -3.90
CA HIS A 127 7.32 1.05 -2.63
C HIS A 127 8.84 1.03 -2.80
N THR A 128 9.52 1.75 -1.91
CA THR A 128 10.99 1.77 -1.83
C THR A 128 11.42 2.29 -0.46
N HIS A 129 12.71 2.47 -0.29
CA HIS A 129 13.29 3.05 0.92
C HIS A 129 14.31 4.13 0.60
N GLY A 130 14.65 4.95 1.60
CA GLY A 130 15.63 6.01 1.44
C GLY A 130 16.11 6.56 2.77
N THR A 131 17.32 7.14 2.76
CA THR A 131 17.82 7.87 3.93
C THR A 131 17.11 9.23 4.04
N ILE A 132 16.18 9.34 4.98
CA ILE A 132 15.41 10.55 5.26
C ILE A 132 15.56 10.90 6.74
N ALA A 133 15.89 12.16 7.04
CA ALA A 133 16.20 12.60 8.41
C ALA A 133 17.26 11.73 9.12
N GLY A 134 18.23 11.20 8.37
CA GLY A 134 19.29 10.33 8.88
C GLY A 134 18.88 8.90 9.22
N SER A 135 17.64 8.50 8.89
CA SER A 135 17.12 7.15 9.15
C SER A 135 16.71 6.47 7.84
N ASP A 136 16.73 5.14 7.83
CA ASP A 136 16.18 4.34 6.73
C ASP A 136 14.64 4.32 6.80
N ILE A 137 14.01 5.06 5.89
CA ILE A 137 12.56 5.26 5.83
C ILE A 137 11.99 4.56 4.61
N LYS A 138 10.94 3.76 4.84
CA LYS A 138 10.19 3.05 3.81
C LYS A 138 9.03 3.91 3.37
N TYR A 139 8.81 4.05 2.08
CA TYR A 139 7.73 4.87 1.57
C TYR A 139 7.20 4.32 0.26
N SER A 140 5.99 4.73 -0.07
CA SER A 140 5.29 4.27 -1.24
C SER A 140 4.58 5.42 -1.93
N PHE A 141 4.58 5.40 -3.25
CA PHE A 141 3.70 6.23 -4.06
C PHE A 141 2.41 5.45 -4.35
N ILE A 142 1.26 6.11 -4.16
CA ILE A 142 -0.05 5.59 -4.59
C ILE A 142 -0.72 6.65 -5.44
N GLY A 143 -0.92 6.32 -6.72
CA GLY A 143 -1.64 7.16 -7.65
C GLY A 143 -3.15 6.96 -7.54
N ASN A 144 -3.95 8.04 -7.58
CA ASN A 144 -5.41 7.90 -7.66
C ASN A 144 -5.83 7.42 -9.06
N PRO A 145 -6.42 6.22 -9.19
CA PRO A 145 -6.84 5.64 -10.46
C PRO A 145 -7.89 6.42 -11.24
N ASP A 146 -8.64 7.34 -10.62
CA ASP A 146 -9.60 8.22 -11.33
C ASP A 146 -8.90 9.03 -12.45
N ARG A 147 -7.58 9.20 -12.37
CA ARG A 147 -6.75 9.79 -13.43
C ARG A 147 -6.70 8.93 -14.70
N CYS A 148 -6.73 7.62 -14.54
CA CYS A 148 -6.60 6.62 -15.59
C CYS A 148 -7.42 5.35 -15.29
N PRO A 149 -8.76 5.44 -15.29
CA PRO A 149 -9.62 4.35 -14.85
C PRO A 149 -9.36 3.04 -15.60
N SER A 150 -9.05 3.10 -16.90
CA SER A 150 -8.77 1.91 -17.73
C SER A 150 -7.47 1.18 -17.40
N ALA A 151 -6.56 1.81 -16.64
CA ALA A 151 -5.25 1.26 -16.31
C ALA A 151 -5.17 0.73 -14.88
N CYS A 152 -5.74 1.49 -13.92
CA CYS A 152 -5.52 1.24 -12.49
C CYS A 152 -6.81 0.96 -11.69
N GLU A 153 -7.98 0.92 -12.33
CA GLU A 153 -9.22 0.49 -11.69
C GLU A 153 -9.62 -0.91 -12.15
N ALA A 154 -9.88 -1.80 -11.18
CA ALA A 154 -10.46 -3.10 -11.47
C ALA A 154 -11.94 -3.01 -11.90
N GLN A 155 -12.62 -1.92 -11.52
CA GLN A 155 -14.04 -1.69 -11.79
C GLN A 155 -14.37 -0.19 -11.71
N ALA A 156 -15.29 0.26 -12.56
CA ALA A 156 -15.71 1.67 -12.65
C ALA A 156 -16.63 2.13 -11.50
N THR A 157 -17.22 1.19 -10.76
CA THR A 157 -18.01 1.47 -9.56
C THR A 157 -17.36 0.75 -8.41
N GLY A 158 -16.97 1.48 -7.37
CA GLY A 158 -16.37 0.91 -6.16
C GLY A 158 -17.41 0.62 -5.07
N PRO A 159 -17.18 -0.39 -4.19
CA PRO A 159 -18.10 -0.74 -3.10
C PRO A 159 -18.29 0.37 -2.06
N ASN A 160 -17.44 1.39 -2.04
CA ASN A 160 -17.55 2.56 -1.16
C ASN A 160 -18.07 3.82 -1.86
N GLY A 161 -18.56 3.69 -3.11
CA GLY A 161 -19.09 4.82 -3.90
C GLY A 161 -18.01 5.79 -4.39
N ASN A 162 -16.74 5.37 -4.38
CA ASN A 162 -15.59 6.13 -4.85
C ASN A 162 -14.59 5.16 -5.49
N ALA A 163 -14.65 5.01 -6.81
CA ALA A 163 -13.87 4.02 -7.56
C ALA A 163 -12.35 4.25 -7.42
N GLY A 164 -11.89 5.50 -7.55
CA GLY A 164 -10.51 5.87 -7.27
C GLY A 164 -10.04 5.44 -5.89
N ALA A 165 -10.79 5.75 -4.83
CA ALA A 165 -10.43 5.34 -3.46
C ALA A 165 -10.41 3.80 -3.31
N ASP A 166 -11.36 3.09 -3.90
CA ASP A 166 -11.42 1.63 -3.84
C ASP A 166 -10.27 0.97 -4.62
N GLY A 167 -9.86 1.54 -5.75
CA GLY A 167 -8.66 1.14 -6.47
C GLY A 167 -7.38 1.41 -5.66
N MET A 168 -7.26 2.61 -5.07
CA MET A 168 -6.16 2.95 -4.17
C MET A 168 -6.06 2.00 -2.98
N ALA A 169 -7.19 1.55 -2.41
CA ALA A 169 -7.18 0.59 -1.31
C ALA A 169 -6.51 -0.75 -1.70
N SER A 170 -6.77 -1.21 -2.93
CA SER A 170 -6.15 -2.41 -3.49
C SER A 170 -4.65 -2.23 -3.73
N ILE A 171 -4.22 -1.05 -4.16
CA ILE A 171 -2.81 -0.72 -4.42
C ILE A 171 -2.07 -0.53 -3.07
N ILE A 172 -2.64 0.20 -2.11
CA ILE A 172 -2.06 0.36 -0.76
C ILE A 172 -1.85 -0.99 -0.11
N SER A 173 -2.83 -1.89 -0.20
CA SER A 173 -2.67 -3.25 0.31
C SER A 173 -1.47 -3.93 -0.35
N HIS A 174 -1.40 -3.93 -1.68
CA HIS A 174 -0.28 -4.50 -2.44
C HIS A 174 1.07 -4.00 -1.94
N GLU A 175 1.27 -2.68 -1.94
CA GLU A 175 2.54 -2.05 -1.55
C GLU A 175 2.85 -2.25 -0.06
N LEU A 176 1.84 -2.37 0.81
CA LEU A 176 2.03 -2.63 2.24
C LEU A 176 2.50 -4.07 2.50
N GLU A 177 1.95 -5.06 1.78
CA GLU A 177 2.38 -6.46 1.90
C GLU A 177 3.85 -6.62 1.48
N GLU A 178 4.24 -5.92 0.40
CA GLU A 178 5.61 -5.93 -0.13
C GLU A 178 6.56 -5.17 0.81
N ALA A 179 6.28 -3.91 1.14
CA ALA A 179 7.12 -3.13 2.05
C ALA A 179 7.27 -3.76 3.46
N THR A 180 6.30 -4.55 3.91
CA THR A 180 6.42 -5.27 5.20
C THR A 180 7.37 -6.46 5.11
N THR A 181 7.31 -7.20 4.00
CA THR A 181 8.09 -8.44 3.81
C THR A 181 9.42 -8.22 3.12
N ASP A 182 9.61 -7.07 2.47
CA ASP A 182 10.84 -6.66 1.81
C ASP A 182 11.04 -5.12 1.81
N PRO A 183 11.16 -4.51 3.00
CA PRO A 183 11.29 -3.05 3.14
C PRO A 183 12.46 -2.42 2.37
N ASP A 184 13.57 -3.15 2.20
CA ASP A 184 14.81 -2.64 1.59
C ASP A 184 15.07 -3.27 0.21
N LEU A 185 14.06 -3.93 -0.38
CA LEU A 185 14.12 -4.59 -1.69
C LEU A 185 15.24 -5.65 -1.81
N ASN A 186 15.56 -6.32 -0.70
CA ASN A 186 16.61 -7.31 -0.58
C ASN A 186 16.28 -8.47 0.40
N ALA A 187 15.01 -8.68 0.74
CA ALA A 187 14.53 -9.67 1.70
C ALA A 187 13.75 -10.82 1.05
N TRP A 188 12.51 -10.61 0.56
CA TRP A 188 11.65 -11.71 0.09
C TRP A 188 11.14 -11.50 -1.34
N TYR A 189 11.76 -12.21 -2.28
CA TYR A 189 11.31 -12.26 -3.68
C TYR A 189 11.64 -13.61 -4.31
N ASP A 190 10.99 -13.95 -5.41
CA ASP A 190 11.26 -15.18 -6.15
C ASP A 190 12.43 -15.04 -7.13
N ARG A 191 12.78 -16.12 -7.84
CA ARG A 191 13.91 -16.13 -8.79
C ARG A 191 13.79 -15.14 -9.97
N ARG A 192 12.60 -14.58 -10.19
CA ARG A 192 12.29 -13.60 -11.25
C ARG A 192 12.23 -12.18 -10.69
N GLY A 193 12.48 -12.01 -9.39
CA GLY A 193 12.34 -10.72 -8.71
C GLY A 193 10.91 -10.37 -8.30
N GLN A 194 9.95 -11.31 -8.38
CA GLN A 194 8.58 -11.01 -7.93
C GLN A 194 8.48 -11.12 -6.41
N GLU A 195 8.00 -10.06 -5.78
CA GLU A 195 7.66 -10.03 -4.35
C GLU A 195 6.36 -10.79 -4.07
N ASN A 196 5.83 -10.74 -2.84
CA ASN A 196 4.64 -11.51 -2.48
C ASN A 196 3.38 -11.05 -3.22
N ALA A 197 3.07 -9.75 -3.22
CA ALA A 197 1.86 -9.23 -3.84
C ALA A 197 1.92 -9.29 -5.38
N ASP A 198 3.08 -9.03 -5.99
CA ASP A 198 3.38 -9.21 -7.41
C ASP A 198 2.90 -10.53 -8.01
N LYS A 199 3.08 -11.63 -7.27
CA LYS A 199 2.70 -12.97 -7.76
C LYS A 199 1.20 -13.16 -7.92
N CYS A 200 0.44 -12.30 -7.27
CA CYS A 200 -1.00 -12.37 -7.16
C CYS A 200 -1.70 -11.10 -7.69
N ALA A 201 -0.90 -10.16 -8.23
CA ALA A 201 -1.36 -8.91 -8.79
C ALA A 201 -2.52 -9.12 -9.77
N TRP A 202 -3.52 -8.26 -9.66
CA TRP A 202 -4.75 -8.24 -10.45
C TRP A 202 -5.58 -9.52 -10.38
N THR A 203 -5.42 -10.31 -9.31
CA THR A 203 -6.27 -11.47 -9.05
C THR A 203 -7.04 -11.29 -7.74
N PHE A 204 -8.36 -11.51 -7.78
CA PHE A 204 -9.25 -11.14 -6.67
C PHE A 204 -9.90 -12.33 -5.95
N GLY A 205 -9.69 -13.57 -6.44
CA GLY A 205 -10.32 -14.77 -5.88
C GLY A 205 -11.85 -14.71 -5.92
N THR A 206 -12.51 -15.36 -4.96
CA THR A 206 -13.98 -15.31 -4.84
C THR A 206 -14.45 -13.92 -4.41
N THR A 207 -15.39 -13.35 -5.16
CA THR A 207 -16.01 -12.05 -4.89
C THR A 207 -17.47 -12.18 -4.47
N TYR A 208 -18.02 -11.13 -3.89
CA TYR A 208 -19.45 -10.91 -3.66
C TYR A 208 -19.83 -9.49 -4.10
N THR A 209 -21.13 -9.19 -4.15
CA THR A 209 -21.61 -7.85 -4.50
C THR A 209 -21.86 -7.02 -3.25
N ALA A 210 -21.31 -5.81 -3.21
CA ALA A 210 -21.58 -4.80 -2.18
C ALA A 210 -21.85 -3.45 -2.87
N ASN A 211 -22.97 -2.81 -2.55
CA ASN A 211 -23.37 -1.51 -3.12
C ASN A 211 -23.33 -1.43 -4.66
N GLY A 212 -23.67 -2.54 -5.34
CA GLY A 212 -23.65 -2.62 -6.80
C GLY A 212 -22.27 -2.81 -7.44
N ALA A 213 -21.23 -2.97 -6.63
CA ALA A 213 -19.85 -3.24 -7.05
C ALA A 213 -19.36 -4.61 -6.55
N GLN A 214 -18.25 -5.10 -7.10
CA GLN A 214 -17.56 -6.27 -6.58
C GLN A 214 -16.78 -5.91 -5.30
N ALA A 215 -16.79 -6.81 -4.34
CA ALA A 215 -15.93 -6.81 -3.16
C ALA A 215 -15.48 -8.24 -2.89
N ASN A 216 -14.39 -8.41 -2.15
CA ASN A 216 -13.88 -9.73 -1.79
C ASN A 216 -13.48 -9.84 -0.31
N MET A 217 -13.52 -8.75 0.45
CA MET A 217 -13.33 -8.77 1.89
C MET A 217 -13.98 -7.56 2.56
N LYS A 218 -14.30 -7.72 3.84
CA LYS A 218 -14.78 -6.65 4.71
C LYS A 218 -13.74 -6.37 5.78
N LEU A 219 -13.24 -5.14 5.83
CA LEU A 219 -12.28 -4.68 6.83
C LEU A 219 -12.94 -3.53 7.61
N GLY A 220 -13.09 -3.72 8.92
CA GLY A 220 -13.92 -2.85 9.74
C GLY A 220 -15.37 -2.84 9.25
N THR A 221 -15.88 -1.65 8.92
CA THR A 221 -17.25 -1.48 8.44
C THR A 221 -17.38 -1.49 6.92
N ARG A 222 -16.27 -1.45 6.18
CA ARG A 222 -16.23 -1.26 4.72
C ARG A 222 -15.93 -2.55 3.96
N ASP A 223 -16.55 -2.65 2.80
CA ASP A 223 -16.30 -3.69 1.82
C ASP A 223 -15.25 -3.19 0.82
N TYR A 224 -14.29 -4.06 0.46
CA TYR A 224 -13.19 -3.73 -0.46
C TYR A 224 -13.01 -4.83 -1.50
N LEU A 225 -12.49 -4.45 -2.67
CA LEU A 225 -11.96 -5.37 -3.67
C LEU A 225 -10.43 -5.27 -3.68
N ILE A 226 -9.75 -6.17 -2.97
CA ILE A 226 -8.30 -6.13 -2.79
C ILE A 226 -7.65 -7.29 -3.55
N GLN A 227 -6.52 -7.05 -4.20
CA GLN A 227 -5.71 -8.11 -4.80
C GLN A 227 -5.34 -9.19 -3.78
N ARG A 228 -5.33 -10.45 -4.20
CA ARG A 228 -4.82 -11.56 -3.36
C ARG A 228 -3.33 -11.33 -3.06
N ASN A 229 -2.84 -11.90 -1.96
CA ASN A 229 -1.42 -11.97 -1.65
C ASN A 229 -0.92 -13.43 -1.71
N TRP A 230 0.37 -13.61 -1.97
CA TRP A 230 1.02 -14.92 -2.00
C TRP A 230 1.23 -15.46 -0.58
N VAL A 231 0.62 -16.60 -0.29
CA VAL A 231 0.86 -17.36 0.95
C VAL A 231 2.16 -18.13 0.78
N ASN A 232 3.15 -17.89 1.64
CA ASN A 232 4.42 -18.62 1.64
C ASN A 232 4.37 -19.88 2.51
N ALA A 233 3.35 -20.71 2.31
CA ALA A 233 3.15 -21.98 3.01
C ALA A 233 2.57 -23.04 2.05
N SER A 234 2.72 -24.33 2.39
CA SER A 234 2.08 -25.44 1.67
C SER A 234 2.33 -25.47 0.15
N GLY A 235 3.54 -25.11 -0.30
CA GLY A 235 3.90 -25.04 -1.72
C GLY A 235 3.55 -23.71 -2.41
N GLY A 236 2.79 -22.85 -1.72
CA GLY A 236 2.50 -21.48 -2.09
C GLY A 236 1.34 -21.29 -3.06
N TYR A 237 0.53 -20.27 -2.81
CA TYR A 237 -0.69 -19.98 -3.56
C TYR A 237 -1.19 -18.55 -3.29
N CYS A 238 -1.97 -18.00 -4.22
CA CYS A 238 -2.63 -16.70 -4.02
C CYS A 238 -3.92 -16.83 -3.22
N SER A 239 -4.03 -16.10 -2.11
CA SER A 239 -5.18 -16.12 -1.20
C SER A 239 -5.60 -14.72 -0.75
N LYS A 240 -6.78 -14.65 -0.15
CA LYS A 240 -7.29 -13.45 0.56
C LYS A 240 -7.21 -13.59 2.09
N SER A 241 -6.76 -14.74 2.56
CA SER A 241 -6.67 -15.05 3.98
C SER A 241 -5.63 -16.13 4.26
N TYR A 242 -5.12 -16.13 5.49
CA TYR A 242 -4.34 -17.21 6.08
C TYR A 242 -4.64 -17.34 7.59
N PRO A 243 -4.62 -18.55 8.20
CA PRO A 243 -4.70 -19.84 7.52
C PRO A 243 -5.96 -19.98 6.66
#